data_AF-A0AAW5EFR9-F1
#
_entry.id   AF-A0AAW5EFR9-F1
#
_cell.length_a   1.000
_cell.length_b   1.000
_cell.length_c   1.000
_cell.angle_alpha   90.00
_cell.angle_beta   90.00
_cell.angle_gamma   90.00
#
_symmetry.space_group_name_H-M   'P 1'
#
loop_
_entity.id
_entity.type
_entity.pdbx_description
1 polymer ?
#
loop_
_entity_poly.entity_id
_entity_poly.type
_entity_poly.pdbx_seq_one_letter_code
_entity_poly.pdbx_strand_id
1 'polypeptide(L)'
;EVRIRKTTIVEQKLIQSSEDLIIDFNITNTSKNDFKQCKVIARIFKDKLPEDNLINEYKNQLIPFRQKSREIFNLKKNTTQFQRISFDNFNYDNNYTIRLNSECF
;
A
#
# COMPACT_ATOMS: atom_id res chain seq x y z
N GLU A 1 19.67 15.11 -8.00
CA GLU A 1 20.03 13.94 -7.19
C GLU A 1 18.87 12.95 -7.20
N VAL A 2 19.11 11.66 -7.53
CA VAL A 2 18.01 10.69 -7.69
C VAL A 2 17.61 10.16 -6.30
N ARG A 3 16.42 10.51 -5.83
CA ARG A 3 15.85 10.02 -4.56
C ARG A 3 15.22 8.65 -4.79
N ILE A 4 15.99 7.58 -4.58
CA ILE A 4 15.54 6.20 -4.81
C ILE A 4 15.18 5.55 -3.47
N ARG A 5 14.09 4.78 -3.48
CA ARG A 5 13.54 4.01 -2.37
C ARG A 5 12.86 2.77 -2.92
N LYS A 6 12.76 1.72 -2.10
CA LYS A 6 12.06 0.48 -2.42
C LYS A 6 11.03 0.20 -1.33
N THR A 7 9.79 -0.08 -1.74
CA THR A 7 8.75 -0.62 -0.87
C THR A 7 8.46 -2.06 -1.27
N THR A 8 8.16 -2.92 -0.31
CA THR A 8 7.84 -4.33 -0.57
C THR A 8 6.81 -4.80 0.44
N ILE A 9 5.70 -5.36 -0.05
CA ILE A 9 4.70 -6.01 0.80
C ILE A 9 5.35 -7.30 1.34
N VAL A 10 5.32 -7.46 2.66
CA VAL A 10 5.87 -8.63 3.35
C VAL A 10 4.76 -9.62 3.61
N GLU A 11 3.63 -9.14 4.14
CA GLU A 11 2.49 -9.98 4.49
C GLU A 11 1.19 -9.20 4.28
N GLN A 12 0.15 -9.94 3.90
CA GLN A 12 -1.23 -9.48 3.83
C GLN A 12 -2.06 -10.45 4.66
N LYS A 13 -2.85 -9.93 5.60
CA LYS A 13 -3.65 -10.75 6.51
C LYS A 13 -5.05 -10.17 6.69
N LEU A 14 -6.06 -10.99 6.46
CA LEU A 14 -7.46 -10.67 6.77
C LEU A 14 -7.82 -11.29 8.13
N ILE A 15 -8.25 -10.47 9.07
CA ILE A 15 -8.66 -10.91 10.41
C ILE A 15 -10.17 -11.17 10.39
N GLN A 16 -10.58 -12.43 10.31
CA GLN A 16 -12.00 -12.79 10.14
C GLN A 16 -12.90 -12.29 11.28
N SER A 17 -12.40 -12.19 12.52
CA SER A 17 -13.21 -11.77 13.67
C SER A 17 -13.56 -10.29 13.68
N SER A 18 -12.74 -9.44 13.06
CA SER A 18 -12.95 -7.99 12.99
C SER A 18 -13.13 -7.47 11.57
N GLU A 19 -13.06 -8.37 10.58
CA GLU A 19 -13.09 -8.07 9.15
C GLU A 19 -11.99 -7.07 8.72
N ASP A 20 -10.91 -6.95 9.51
CA ASP A 20 -9.82 -6.01 9.24
C ASP A 20 -8.79 -6.60 8.27
N LEU A 21 -8.40 -5.81 7.28
CA LEU A 21 -7.29 -6.14 6.40
C LEU A 21 -6.00 -5.45 6.86
N ILE A 22 -5.02 -6.25 7.25
CA ILE A 22 -3.69 -5.82 7.68
C ILE A 22 -2.71 -6.01 6.52
N ILE A 23 -1.95 -4.95 6.23
CA ILE A 23 -0.90 -4.94 5.21
C ILE A 23 0.40 -4.55 5.88
N ASP A 24 1.32 -5.50 5.92
CA ASP A 24 2.67 -5.36 6.43
C ASP A 24 3.65 -5.17 5.29
N PHE A 25 4.50 -4.16 5.40
CA PHE A 25 5.44 -3.81 4.35
C PHE A 25 6.75 -3.27 4.91
N ASN A 26 7.79 -3.47 4.11
CA ASN A 26 9.10 -2.88 4.33
C ASN A 26 9.28 -1.68 3.41
N ILE A 27 9.85 -0.60 3.95
CA ILE A 27 10.41 0.49 3.17
C ILE A 27 11.92 0.56 3.39
N THR A 28 12.67 0.58 2.31
CA THR A 28 14.13 0.69 2.32
C THR A 28 14.53 1.99 1.64
N ASN A 29 15.32 2.82 2.34
CA ASN A 29 15.97 3.97 1.73
C ASN A 29 17.25 3.51 1.01
N THR A 30 17.21 3.50 -0.31
CA THR A 30 18.35 3.17 -1.18
C THR A 30 19.02 4.41 -1.76
N SER A 31 18.69 5.60 -1.24
CA SER A 31 19.28 6.85 -1.66
C SER A 31 20.57 7.13 -0.89
N LYS A 32 21.32 8.14 -1.34
CA LYS A 32 22.56 8.58 -0.68
C LYS A 32 22.31 9.36 0.61
N ASN A 33 21.09 9.86 0.82
CA ASN A 33 20.74 10.76 1.91
C ASN A 33 19.66 10.16 2.82
N ASP A 34 19.55 10.70 4.02
CA ASP A 34 18.45 10.38 4.92
C ASP A 34 17.16 11.07 4.41
N PHE A 35 16.02 10.39 4.55
CA PHE A 35 14.71 10.99 4.32
C PHE A 35 14.15 11.48 5.65
N LYS A 36 13.76 12.75 5.70
CA LYS A 36 13.15 13.34 6.92
C LYS A 36 11.73 12.83 7.10
N GLN A 37 11.00 12.71 5.99
CA GLN A 37 9.63 12.26 5.97
C GLN A 37 9.36 11.42 4.73
N CYS A 38 8.68 10.30 4.92
CA CYS A 38 8.13 9.46 3.87
C CYS A 38 6.64 9.27 4.12
N LYS A 39 5.84 9.36 3.06
CA LYS A 39 4.43 8.98 3.04
C LYS A 39 4.28 7.74 2.18
N VAL A 40 3.81 6.65 2.76
CA VAL A 40 3.45 5.43 2.03
C VAL A 40 1.95 5.33 1.97
N ILE A 41 1.40 5.17 0.77
CA ILE A 41 -0.03 5.05 0.51
C ILE A 41 -0.28 3.63 0.03
N ALA A 42 -1.09 2.89 0.79
CA ALA A 42 -1.68 1.64 0.36
C ALA A 42 -2.99 1.92 -0.38
N ARG A 43 -3.13 1.39 -1.59
CA ARG A 43 -4.31 1.51 -2.45
C ARG A 43 -4.82 0.13 -2.78
N ILE A 44 -6.11 -0.08 -2.62
CA ILE A 44 -6.78 -1.35 -2.88
C ILE A 44 -7.72 -1.17 -4.06
N PHE A 45 -7.54 -2.01 -5.07
CA PHE A 45 -8.29 -2.02 -6.32
C PHE A 45 -9.12 -3.30 -6.39
N LYS A 46 -10.34 -3.19 -6.93
CA LYS A 46 -11.17 -4.36 -7.19
C LYS A 46 -10.60 -5.08 -8.39
N ASP A 47 -10.47 -6.40 -8.31
CA ASP A 47 -10.14 -7.17 -9.50
C ASP A 47 -11.37 -7.28 -10.41
N LYS A 48 -11.13 -7.60 -11.68
CA LYS A 48 -12.18 -7.73 -12.68
C LYS A 48 -13.14 -8.87 -12.29
N LEU A 49 -14.43 -8.57 -12.24
CA LEU A 49 -15.47 -9.58 -12.10
C LEU A 49 -15.98 -10.03 -13.48
N PRO A 50 -16.48 -11.28 -13.62
CA PRO A 50 -17.04 -11.77 -14.89
C PRO A 50 -18.20 -10.92 -15.43
N GLU A 51 -18.92 -10.22 -14.55
CA GLU A 51 -20.08 -9.40 -14.87
C GLU A 51 -19.72 -7.92 -15.16
N ASP A 52 -18.44 -7.54 -15.01
CA ASP A 52 -18.01 -6.15 -15.24
C ASP A 52 -18.08 -5.80 -16.73
N ASN A 53 -18.78 -4.71 -17.06
CA ASN A 53 -18.69 -4.09 -18.38
C ASN A 53 -17.35 -3.32 -18.54
N LEU A 54 -17.02 -2.93 -19.78
CA LEU A 54 -15.77 -2.23 -20.08
C LEU A 54 -15.54 -0.99 -19.20
N ILE A 55 -16.58 -0.21 -18.92
CA ILE A 55 -16.48 1.00 -18.08
C ILE A 55 -16.10 0.64 -16.65
N ASN A 56 -16.76 -0.36 -16.06
CA ASN A 56 -16.48 -0.83 -14.71
C ASN A 56 -15.09 -1.45 -14.61
N GLU A 57 -14.64 -2.18 -15.64
CA GLU A 57 -13.28 -2.71 -15.73
C GLU A 57 -12.24 -1.58 -15.68
N TYR A 58 -12.39 -0.56 -16.53
CA TYR A 58 -11.48 0.60 -16.52
C TYR A 58 -11.50 1.34 -15.18
N LYS A 59 -12.69 1.54 -14.61
CA LYS A 59 -12.84 2.20 -13.31
C LYS A 59 -12.14 1.42 -12.19
N ASN A 60 -12.34 0.10 -12.13
CA ASN A 60 -11.79 -0.77 -11.10
C ASN A 60 -10.26 -0.86 -11.16
N GLN A 61 -9.67 -0.73 -12.35
CA GLN A 61 -8.20 -0.73 -12.53
C GLN A 61 -7.52 0.60 -12.16
N LEU A 62 -8.25 1.72 -12.24
CA LEU A 62 -7.69 3.07 -12.09
C LEU A 62 -8.05 3.74 -10.77
N ILE A 63 -9.24 3.47 -10.22
CA ILE A 63 -9.74 4.13 -9.01
C ILE A 63 -9.71 3.13 -7.85
N PRO A 64 -8.87 3.36 -6.82
CA PRO A 64 -8.88 2.50 -5.65
C PRO A 64 -10.19 2.69 -4.88
N PHE A 65 -10.80 1.60 -4.44
CA PHE A 65 -12.03 1.65 -3.64
C PHE A 65 -11.73 1.89 -2.15
N ARG A 66 -10.51 1.57 -1.70
CA ARG A 66 -9.97 1.95 -0.39
C ARG A 66 -8.53 2.40 -0.52
N GLN A 67 -8.17 3.44 0.24
CA GLN A 67 -6.78 3.87 0.37
C GLN A 67 -6.52 4.41 1.78
N LYS A 68 -5.31 4.19 2.28
CA LYS A 68 -4.86 4.70 3.58
C LYS A 68 -3.36 4.99 3.50
N SER A 69 -2.92 6.02 4.20
CA SER A 69 -1.50 6.40 4.21
C SER A 69 -0.88 6.26 5.60
N ARG A 70 0.42 5.98 5.61
CA ARG A 70 1.27 5.97 6.80
C ARG A 70 2.42 6.95 6.59
N GLU A 71 2.63 7.82 7.56
CA GLU A 71 3.80 8.68 7.63
C GLU A 71 4.92 8.00 8.41
N ILE A 72 6.13 8.17 7.92
CA ILE A 72 7.36 7.57 8.45
C ILE A 72 8.39 8.69 8.52
N PHE A 73 8.96 8.90 9.70
CA PHE A 73 9.91 9.97 9.93
C PHE A 73 11.32 9.42 10.10
N ASN A 74 12.30 10.21 9.67
CA ASN A 74 13.73 9.93 9.86
C ASN A 74 14.18 8.55 9.33
N LEU A 75 13.86 8.25 8.07
CA LEU A 75 14.31 7.02 7.40
C LEU A 75 15.75 7.20 6.91
N LYS A 76 16.71 6.74 7.73
CA LYS A 76 18.14 6.83 7.45
C LYS A 76 18.54 6.11 6.16
N LYS A 77 19.58 6.59 5.49
CA LYS A 77 20.15 5.96 4.30
C LYS A 77 20.53 4.50 4.55
N ASN A 78 20.30 3.65 3.56
CA ASN A 78 20.55 2.20 3.59
C ASN A 78 19.85 1.44 4.74
N THR A 79 18.82 2.03 5.35
CA THR A 79 18.02 1.35 6.37
C THR A 79 16.70 0.87 5.81
N THR A 80 16.21 -0.22 6.38
CA THR A 80 14.88 -0.76 6.14
C THR A 80 14.06 -0.59 7.40
N GLN A 81 12.82 -0.14 7.27
CA GLN A 81 11.86 -0.10 8.35
C GLN A 81 10.63 -0.93 7.99
N PHE A 82 10.19 -1.72 8.97
CA PHE A 82 8.92 -2.43 8.93
C PHE A 82 7.78 -1.48 9.31
N GLN A 83 6.66 -1.59 8.60
CA GLN A 83 5.47 -0.77 8.80
C GLN A 83 4.21 -1.58 8.56
N ARG A 84 3.11 -1.12 9.16
CA ARG A 84 1.79 -1.74 9.08
C ARG A 84 0.73 -0.70 8.76
N ILE A 85 -0.22 -1.06 7.88
CA ILE A 85 -1.47 -0.32 7.65
C ILE A 85 -2.63 -1.30 7.87
N SER A 86 -3.61 -0.90 8.70
CA SER A 86 -4.88 -1.61 8.89
C SER A 86 -6.01 -0.91 8.15
N PHE A 87 -6.82 -1.67 7.42
CA PHE A 87 -8.09 -1.25 6.84
C PHE A 87 -9.22 -1.89 7.61
N ASP A 88 -9.88 -1.08 8.42
CA ASP A 88 -10.89 -1.58 9.35
C ASP A 88 -12.22 -1.83 8.60
N ASN A 89 -12.98 -2.85 9.01
CA ASN A 89 -14.23 -3.28 8.35
C ASN A 89 -14.08 -3.45 6.83
N PHE A 90 -13.07 -4.21 6.35
CA PHE A 90 -12.73 -4.33 4.93
C PHE A 90 -13.85 -4.93 4.08
N ASN A 91 -14.63 -5.87 4.65
CA ASN A 91 -15.89 -6.44 4.16
C ASN A 91 -15.95 -6.58 2.64
N TYR A 92 -14.99 -7.31 2.08
CA TYR A 92 -14.86 -7.53 0.64
C TYR A 92 -14.36 -8.96 0.37
N ASP A 93 -15.27 -9.77 -0.16
CA ASP A 93 -15.06 -11.22 -0.34
C ASP A 93 -14.47 -11.60 -1.70
N ASN A 94 -14.40 -10.64 -2.64
CA ASN A 94 -13.86 -10.87 -3.98
C ASN A 94 -12.34 -10.65 -4.00
N ASN A 95 -11.69 -11.08 -5.09
CA ASN A 95 -10.27 -10.82 -5.31
C ASN A 95 -9.98 -9.32 -5.44
N TYR A 96 -8.82 -8.90 -4.94
CA TYR A 96 -8.38 -7.51 -4.98
C TYR A 96 -6.86 -7.40 -5.14
N THR A 97 -6.44 -6.29 -5.71
CA THR A 97 -5.04 -5.95 -5.87
C THR A 97 -4.65 -4.82 -4.91
N ILE A 98 -3.58 -5.02 -4.12
CA ILE A 98 -2.97 -3.98 -3.30
C ILE A 98 -1.78 -3.37 -4.05
N ARG A 99 -1.70 -2.04 -4.07
CA ARG A 99 -0.51 -1.31 -4.54
C ARG A 99 0.00 -0.37 -3.46
N LEU A 100 1.32 -0.37 -3.25
CA LEU A 100 1.99 0.58 -2.37
C LEU A 100 2.70 1.64 -3.20
N ASN A 101 2.44 2.91 -2.88
CA ASN A 101 3.16 4.05 -3.45
C ASN A 101 3.84 4.81 -2.32
N SER A 102 5.09 5.22 -2.52
CA SER A 102 5.85 5.98 -1.51
C SER A 102 6.43 7.27 -2.07
N GLU A 103 6.27 8.35 -1.33
CA GLU A 103 6.86 9.68 -1.58
C GLU A 103 7.73 10.06 -0.37
N CYS A 104 8.98 10.45 -0.60
CA CYS A 104 9.96 10.72 0.46
C CYS A 104 10.71 12.03 0.20
N PHE A 105 10.95 12.79 1.28
CA PHE A 105 11.46 14.17 1.25
C PHE A 105 12.76 14.37 2.01
#